data_AF-A0A913YJ17-F1
#
_entry.id   AF-A0A913YJ17-F1
#
_cell.length_a   1.000
_cell.length_b   1.000
_cell.length_c   1.000
_cell.angle_alpha   90.00
_cell.angle_beta   90.00
_cell.angle_gamma   90.00
#
_symmetry.space_group_name_H-M   'P 1'
#
loop_
_entity.id
_entity.type
_entity.pdbx_description
1 polymer ?
#
loop_
_entity_poly.entity_id
_entity_poly.type
_entity_poly.pdbx_seq_one_letter_code
_entity_poly.pdbx_strand_id
1 'polypeptide(L)'
;CKCGTRSRPCKNREQHAERIVEGNINANPSAFERHQQAVETAQREIEAFIAPLSSDEKDNLLVRLLSQGRGSLDFARNLLEDVREPDPDPDPDPPQNNPTGTGGIAWCKCSVCEVMPTTEENVCCKLVTCVTSYQRFHNICIDREVLELAIRVRCDIRADEPDYSMTSYRIAAYRQYVLWKYG
;
A
#
# COMPACT_ATOMS: atom_id res chain seq x y z
N CYS A 1 25.89 -31.77 27.95
CA CYS A 1 27.08 -31.92 28.83
C CYS A 1 26.96 -33.27 29.54
N LYS A 2 27.85 -34.23 29.28
CA LYS A 2 27.81 -35.58 29.89
C LYS A 2 28.49 -35.55 31.28
N CYS A 3 27.85 -34.98 32.28
CA CYS A 3 28.34 -35.03 33.67
C CYS A 3 27.25 -35.54 34.61
N GLY A 4 27.29 -36.84 34.88
CA GLY A 4 26.36 -37.55 35.76
C GLY A 4 26.87 -37.70 37.18
N THR A 5 26.99 -36.62 37.95
CA THR A 5 27.16 -36.69 39.42
C THR A 5 26.75 -35.37 40.09
N ARG A 6 25.72 -35.42 40.94
CA ARG A 6 25.28 -34.29 41.79
C ARG A 6 26.19 -34.20 43.02
N SER A 7 27.05 -33.20 43.09
CA SER A 7 27.59 -32.71 44.37
C SER A 7 28.18 -31.29 44.31
N ARG A 8 28.50 -30.73 43.13
CA ARG A 8 28.92 -29.32 43.01
C ARG A 8 28.39 -28.67 41.72
N PRO A 9 28.05 -27.36 41.73
CA PRO A 9 27.60 -26.66 40.53
C PRO A 9 28.70 -26.64 39.47
N CYS A 10 28.30 -26.90 38.22
CA CYS A 10 29.21 -26.97 37.07
C CYS A 10 29.75 -25.58 36.74
N LYS A 11 31.08 -25.40 36.80
CA LYS A 11 31.78 -24.14 36.48
C LYS A 11 31.51 -23.62 35.06
N ASN A 12 31.09 -24.48 34.12
CA ASN A 12 30.73 -24.05 32.77
C ASN A 12 29.38 -23.29 32.71
N ARG A 13 28.59 -23.26 33.80
CA ARG A 13 27.34 -22.51 33.86
C ARG A 13 27.57 -21.02 34.14
N GLU A 14 28.58 -20.67 34.92
CA GLU A 14 28.90 -19.27 35.27
C GLU A 14 29.44 -18.50 34.05
N GLN A 15 30.33 -19.13 33.27
CA GLN A 15 30.85 -18.54 32.02
C GLN A 15 29.78 -18.35 30.93
N HIS A 16 28.69 -19.11 30.99
CA HIS A 16 27.55 -18.93 30.08
C HIS A 16 26.58 -17.85 30.59
N ALA A 17 26.53 -17.58 31.89
CA ALA A 17 25.70 -16.52 32.46
C ALA A 17 26.30 -15.13 32.20
N GLU A 18 27.63 -14.99 32.29
CA GLU A 18 28.31 -13.72 31.98
C GLU A 18 28.30 -13.38 30.48
N ARG A 19 28.36 -14.38 29.59
CA ARG A 19 28.23 -14.16 28.13
C ARG A 19 26.82 -13.79 27.65
N ILE A 20 25.78 -13.99 28.46
CA ILE A 20 24.41 -13.62 28.07
C ILE A 20 24.16 -12.12 28.26
N VAL A 21 24.93 -11.42 29.11
CA VAL A 21 24.70 -9.99 29.39
C VAL A 21 25.36 -9.06 28.38
N GLU A 22 26.37 -9.52 27.62
CA GLU A 22 27.02 -8.74 26.56
C GLU A 22 26.55 -9.13 25.15
N GLY A 23 25.31 -9.58 25.04
CA GLY A 23 24.65 -9.93 23.78
C GLY A 23 23.98 -8.74 23.10
N ASN A 24 24.73 -8.07 22.23
CA ASN A 24 24.26 -7.38 21.02
C ASN A 24 23.66 -5.95 21.16
N ILE A 25 24.54 -4.94 21.27
CA ILE A 25 24.18 -3.51 21.16
C ILE A 25 24.16 -3.04 19.68
N ASN A 26 24.36 -3.92 18.69
CA ASN A 26 24.36 -3.56 17.27
C ASN A 26 23.58 -4.55 16.41
N ALA A 27 22.27 -4.69 16.67
CA ALA A 27 21.38 -5.22 15.65
C ALA A 27 21.15 -4.13 14.60
N ASN A 28 21.57 -4.37 13.35
CA ASN A 28 21.16 -3.50 12.25
C ASN A 28 19.63 -3.47 12.19
N PRO A 29 19.00 -2.27 12.15
CA PRO A 29 17.55 -2.17 12.13
C PRO A 29 17.00 -2.90 10.90
N SER A 30 15.89 -3.61 11.09
CA SER A 30 15.19 -4.33 10.04
C SER A 30 14.79 -3.37 8.91
N ALA A 31 14.51 -3.92 7.72
CA ALA A 31 14.02 -3.11 6.61
C ALA A 31 12.73 -2.34 6.97
N PHE A 32 11.87 -2.93 7.80
CA PHE A 32 10.65 -2.31 8.31
C PHE A 32 10.95 -1.13 9.24
N GLU A 33 11.82 -1.32 10.24
CA GLU A 33 12.22 -0.26 11.17
C GLU A 33 12.95 0.89 10.45
N ARG A 34 13.80 0.58 9.46
CA ARG A 34 14.44 1.60 8.62
C ARG A 34 13.43 2.41 7.83
N HIS A 35 12.40 1.76 7.27
CA HIS A 35 11.34 2.45 6.56
C HIS A 35 10.52 3.35 7.50
N GLN A 36 10.14 2.84 8.68
CA GLN A 36 9.40 3.62 9.67
C GLN A 36 10.22 4.84 10.14
N GLN A 37 11.50 4.65 10.47
CA GLN A 37 12.40 5.74 10.84
C GLN A 37 12.54 6.77 9.71
N ALA A 38 12.60 6.33 8.45
CA ALA A 38 12.66 7.24 7.31
C ALA A 38 11.37 8.07 7.17
N VAL A 39 10.20 7.45 7.35
CA VAL A 39 8.90 8.16 7.32
C VAL A 39 8.80 9.17 8.45
N GLU A 40 9.16 8.78 9.68
CA GLU A 40 9.15 9.68 10.85
C GLU A 40 10.17 10.83 10.72
N THR A 41 11.30 10.58 10.07
CA THR A 41 12.30 11.61 9.80
C THR A 41 11.81 12.58 8.73
N ALA A 42 11.26 12.08 7.63
CA ALA A 42 10.67 12.91 6.58
C ALA A 42 9.52 13.77 7.11
N GLN A 43 8.65 13.21 7.97
CA GLN A 43 7.57 13.95 8.61
C GLN A 43 8.10 15.10 9.47
N ARG A 44 9.12 14.84 10.30
CA ARG A 44 9.76 15.87 11.12
C ARG A 44 10.42 16.98 10.30
N GLU A 45 11.06 16.63 9.20
CA GLU A 45 11.67 17.60 8.28
C GLU A 45 10.60 18.49 7.62
N ILE A 46 9.48 17.91 7.20
CA ILE A 46 8.34 18.63 6.63
C ILE A 46 7.76 19.60 7.67
N GLU A 47 7.53 19.15 8.90
CA GLU A 47 7.02 19.99 9.99
C GLU A 47 7.98 21.13 10.33
N ALA A 48 9.28 20.85 10.41
CA ALA A 48 10.31 21.86 10.67
C ALA A 48 10.39 22.91 9.55
N PHE A 49 10.16 22.51 8.29
CA PHE A 49 10.09 23.42 7.16
C PHE A 49 8.83 24.28 7.16
N ILE A 50 7.67 23.71 7.55
CA ILE A 50 6.38 24.41 7.55
C ILE A 50 6.25 25.36 8.76
N ALA A 51 6.83 25.01 9.90
CA ALA A 51 6.71 25.76 11.16
C ALA A 51 7.05 27.26 11.05
N PRO A 52 8.14 27.70 10.39
CA PRO A 52 8.48 29.11 10.29
C PRO A 52 7.71 29.88 9.22
N LEU A 53 6.97 29.21 8.32
CA LEU A 53 6.28 29.87 7.21
C LEU A 53 5.06 30.68 7.69
N SER A 54 4.91 31.89 7.16
CA SER A 54 3.69 32.69 7.32
C SER A 54 2.50 32.07 6.59
N SER A 55 1.28 32.56 6.87
CA SER A 55 0.06 32.09 6.19
C SER A 55 0.14 32.35 4.69
N ASP A 56 0.59 33.53 4.28
CA ASP A 56 0.70 33.91 2.87
C ASP A 56 1.72 33.04 2.12
N GLU A 57 2.84 32.68 2.77
CA GLU A 57 3.83 31.77 2.19
C GLU A 57 3.28 30.35 2.03
N LYS A 58 2.51 29.88 3.03
CA LYS A 58 1.82 28.58 2.96
C LYS A 58 0.81 28.56 1.82
N ASP A 59 -0.01 29.60 1.68
CA ASP A 59 -1.01 29.71 0.62
C ASP A 59 -0.37 29.74 -0.76
N ASN A 60 0.67 30.56 -0.95
CA ASN A 60 1.41 30.61 -2.22
C ASN A 60 2.09 29.28 -2.56
N LEU A 61 2.66 28.61 -1.56
CA LEU A 61 3.27 27.28 -1.73
C LEU A 61 2.22 26.24 -2.13
N LEU A 62 1.06 26.22 -1.47
CA LEU A 62 -0.04 25.30 -1.77
C LEU A 62 -0.57 25.52 -3.19
N VAL A 63 -0.80 26.77 -3.61
CA VAL A 63 -1.22 27.07 -4.99
C VAL A 63 -0.21 26.54 -6.01
N ARG A 64 1.10 26.71 -5.77
CA ARG A 64 2.15 26.22 -6.66
C ARG A 64 2.21 24.69 -6.71
N LEU A 65 2.09 24.01 -5.57
CA LEU A 65 2.10 22.55 -5.49
C LEU A 65 0.88 21.95 -6.19
N LEU A 66 -0.30 22.52 -5.95
CA LEU A 66 -1.54 22.07 -6.59
C LEU A 66 -1.58 22.39 -8.08
N SER A 67 -0.74 23.30 -8.58
CA SER A 67 -0.65 23.60 -10.02
C SER A 67 0.31 22.68 -10.78
N GLN A 68 1.08 21.81 -10.13
CA GLN A 68 2.12 20.99 -10.79
C GLN A 68 1.60 19.79 -11.59
N GLY A 69 0.35 19.34 -11.40
CA GLY A 69 -0.17 18.16 -12.08
C GLY A 69 -1.68 18.21 -12.31
N ARG A 70 -2.19 17.44 -13.29
CA ARG A 70 -3.64 17.24 -13.44
C ARG A 70 -4.14 16.35 -12.30
N GLY A 71 -5.25 16.71 -11.66
CA GLY A 71 -5.88 15.93 -10.57
C GLY A 71 -5.29 16.15 -9.17
N SER A 72 -4.25 16.96 -9.02
CA SER A 72 -3.70 17.40 -7.71
C SER A 72 -4.76 18.10 -6.85
N LEU A 73 -5.63 18.92 -7.46
CA LEU A 73 -6.70 19.61 -6.77
C LEU A 73 -7.80 18.65 -6.28
N ASP A 74 -8.17 17.66 -7.09
CA ASP A 74 -9.12 16.61 -6.68
C ASP A 74 -8.54 15.78 -5.54
N PHE A 75 -7.27 15.40 -5.64
CA PHE A 75 -6.56 14.70 -4.57
C PHE A 75 -6.54 15.49 -3.25
N ALA A 76 -6.22 16.79 -3.30
CA ALA A 76 -6.19 17.64 -2.11
C ALA A 76 -7.58 17.87 -1.50
N ARG A 77 -8.64 17.90 -2.33
CA ARG A 77 -10.03 17.95 -1.85
C ARG A 77 -10.37 16.72 -1.02
N ASN A 78 -10.11 15.52 -1.54
CA ASN A 78 -10.37 14.27 -0.82
C ASN A 78 -9.58 14.22 0.51
N LEU A 79 -8.30 14.60 0.49
CA LEU A 79 -7.49 14.63 1.72
C LEU A 79 -8.03 15.61 2.77
N LEU A 80 -8.58 16.76 2.34
CA LEU A 80 -9.20 17.71 3.24
C LEU A 80 -10.53 17.22 3.81
N GLU A 81 -11.29 16.43 3.05
CA GLU A 81 -12.51 15.75 3.53
C GLU A 81 -12.15 14.77 4.66
N ASP A 82 -11.15 13.89 4.44
CA ASP A 82 -10.65 12.93 5.45
C ASP A 82 -10.18 13.60 6.76
N VAL A 83 -9.66 14.84 6.69
CA VAL A 83 -9.16 15.58 7.85
C VAL A 83 -10.28 16.35 8.57
N ARG A 84 -11.28 16.84 7.84
CA ARG A 84 -12.39 17.65 8.39
C ARG A 84 -13.48 16.80 9.03
N GLU A 85 -13.74 15.66 8.42
CA GLU A 85 -14.58 14.61 8.97
C GLU A 85 -13.64 13.44 9.26
N PRO A 86 -12.89 13.45 10.39
CA PRO A 86 -12.30 12.23 10.86
C PRO A 86 -13.48 11.31 11.14
N ASP A 87 -13.70 10.34 10.25
CA ASP A 87 -14.76 9.35 10.42
C ASP A 87 -14.72 8.92 11.90
N PRO A 88 -15.81 9.09 12.69
CA PRO A 88 -15.95 8.21 13.83
C PRO A 88 -15.85 6.82 13.22
N ASP A 89 -14.84 6.02 13.63
CA ASP A 89 -14.58 4.66 13.12
C ASP A 89 -15.88 4.12 12.55
N PRO A 90 -16.03 4.00 11.21
CA PRO A 90 -17.35 3.79 10.66
C PRO A 90 -17.85 2.49 11.28
N ASP A 91 -18.82 2.63 12.19
CA ASP A 91 -19.64 1.51 12.59
C ASP A 91 -20.10 0.95 11.25
N PRO A 92 -19.71 -0.28 10.90
CA PRO A 92 -19.78 -0.75 9.54
C PRO A 92 -21.19 -0.50 9.05
N ASP A 93 -21.34 0.36 8.04
CA ASP A 93 -22.64 0.69 7.47
C ASP A 93 -23.43 -0.62 7.34
N PRO A 94 -24.66 -0.70 7.88
CA PRO A 94 -25.45 -1.91 7.75
C PRO A 94 -25.50 -2.24 6.26
N PRO A 95 -25.18 -3.49 5.86
CA PRO A 95 -24.88 -3.82 4.48
C PRO A 95 -26.01 -3.30 3.61
N GLN A 96 -25.71 -2.29 2.80
CA GLN A 96 -26.66 -1.67 1.90
C GLN A 96 -26.91 -2.71 0.81
N ASN A 97 -27.89 -3.57 1.08
CA ASN A 97 -28.41 -4.58 0.17
C ASN A 97 -28.97 -3.87 -1.04
N ASN A 98 -28.10 -3.61 -2.02
CA ASN A 98 -28.51 -3.19 -3.33
C ASN A 98 -29.21 -4.40 -3.99
N PRO A 99 -30.53 -4.35 -4.30
CA PRO A 99 -31.29 -5.54 -4.71
C PRO A 99 -31.05 -5.98 -6.15
N THR A 100 -29.89 -5.68 -6.72
CA THR A 100 -29.47 -6.17 -8.04
C THR A 100 -28.20 -7.02 -7.98
N GLY A 101 -27.69 -7.31 -6.78
CA GLY A 101 -26.58 -8.23 -6.56
C GLY A 101 -27.04 -9.68 -6.61
N THR A 102 -26.40 -10.48 -7.46
CA THR A 102 -26.39 -11.94 -7.36
C THR A 102 -26.29 -12.35 -5.89
N GLY A 103 -27.24 -13.18 -5.44
CA GLY A 103 -27.33 -13.64 -4.06
C GLY A 103 -25.97 -14.03 -3.50
N GLY A 104 -25.65 -13.52 -2.31
CA GLY A 104 -24.33 -13.50 -1.69
C GLY A 104 -23.45 -14.69 -2.07
N ILE A 105 -22.47 -14.44 -2.93
CA ILE A 105 -21.44 -15.41 -3.28
C ILE A 105 -20.65 -15.70 -2.00
N ALA A 106 -20.75 -16.94 -1.49
CA ALA A 106 -20.25 -17.31 -0.15
C ALA A 106 -18.74 -17.04 0.06
N TRP A 107 -17.95 -17.03 -1.03
CA TRP A 107 -16.51 -16.76 -0.98
C TRP A 107 -16.15 -15.28 -1.15
N CYS A 108 -17.11 -14.42 -1.52
CA CYS A 108 -16.89 -13.00 -1.73
C CYS A 108 -17.09 -12.22 -0.42
N LYS A 109 -16.09 -11.45 -0.03
CA LYS A 109 -16.17 -10.52 1.12
C LYS A 109 -16.45 -9.08 0.74
N CYS A 110 -16.01 -8.64 -0.45
CA CYS A 110 -16.13 -7.25 -0.87
C CYS A 110 -17.46 -6.91 -1.56
N SER A 111 -18.38 -7.87 -1.69
CA SER A 111 -19.68 -7.76 -2.40
C SER A 111 -19.66 -7.37 -3.88
N VAL A 112 -18.48 -7.22 -4.49
CA VAL A 112 -18.32 -6.79 -5.90
C VAL A 112 -18.00 -7.95 -6.85
N CYS A 113 -17.54 -9.10 -6.34
CA CYS A 113 -17.15 -10.22 -7.20
C CYS A 113 -18.35 -10.85 -7.92
N GLU A 114 -18.08 -11.47 -9.06
CA GLU A 114 -19.02 -12.30 -9.81
C GLU A 114 -18.51 -13.75 -9.91
N VAL A 115 -19.40 -14.69 -10.23
CA VAL A 115 -19.02 -16.09 -10.43
C VAL A 115 -18.35 -16.23 -11.80
N MET A 116 -17.11 -16.68 -11.79
CA MET A 116 -16.32 -16.93 -12.99
C MET A 116 -16.45 -18.39 -13.46
N PRO A 117 -16.23 -18.67 -14.77
CA PRO A 117 -16.35 -20.02 -15.33
C PRO A 117 -15.41 -21.04 -14.68
N THR A 118 -14.21 -20.62 -14.27
CA THR A 118 -13.22 -21.49 -13.65
C THR A 118 -13.14 -21.27 -12.14
N THR A 119 -12.84 -22.33 -11.40
CA THR A 119 -12.68 -22.26 -9.94
C THR A 119 -11.48 -21.42 -9.52
N GLU A 120 -10.46 -21.37 -10.35
CA GLU A 120 -9.23 -20.62 -10.16
C GLU A 120 -9.46 -19.11 -10.27
N GLU A 121 -10.45 -18.68 -11.05
CA GLU A 121 -10.83 -17.28 -11.22
C GLU A 121 -11.82 -16.79 -10.14
N ASN A 122 -12.40 -17.70 -9.35
CA ASN A 122 -13.32 -17.38 -8.25
C ASN A 122 -12.57 -16.89 -7.00
N VAL A 123 -11.92 -15.73 -7.12
CA VAL A 123 -11.06 -15.14 -6.09
C VAL A 123 -11.57 -13.75 -5.67
N CYS A 124 -11.70 -13.55 -4.36
CA CYS A 124 -12.04 -12.25 -3.80
C CYS A 124 -10.77 -11.47 -3.40
N CYS A 125 -10.83 -10.14 -3.49
CA CYS A 125 -9.77 -9.26 -2.96
C CYS A 125 -9.66 -9.28 -1.42
N LYS A 126 -10.69 -9.80 -0.73
CA LYS A 126 -10.79 -9.98 0.74
C LYS A 126 -10.74 -8.68 1.55
N LEU A 127 -10.86 -7.54 0.91
CA LEU A 127 -10.96 -6.23 1.55
C LEU A 127 -12.41 -5.93 1.94
N VAL A 128 -12.60 -5.13 2.99
CA VAL A 128 -13.91 -4.63 3.41
C VAL A 128 -14.48 -3.74 2.30
N THR A 129 -13.70 -2.74 1.87
CA THR A 129 -13.97 -1.93 0.68
C THR A 129 -13.26 -2.55 -0.52
N CYS A 130 -13.98 -2.79 -1.62
CA CYS A 130 -13.41 -3.50 -2.78
C CYS A 130 -12.17 -2.77 -3.34
N VAL A 131 -11.16 -3.52 -3.77
CA VAL A 131 -9.96 -2.95 -4.39
C VAL A 131 -10.26 -2.03 -5.59
N THR A 132 -11.38 -2.26 -6.27
CA THR A 132 -11.81 -1.48 -7.43
C THR A 132 -12.39 -0.11 -7.07
N SER A 133 -12.75 0.16 -5.81
CA SER A 133 -13.29 1.46 -5.40
C SER A 133 -12.20 2.49 -5.13
N TYR A 134 -10.94 2.07 -4.94
CA TYR A 134 -9.86 3.00 -4.65
C TYR A 134 -9.48 3.82 -5.88
N GLN A 135 -9.30 5.13 -5.71
CA GLN A 135 -8.83 6.01 -6.78
C GLN A 135 -7.49 5.55 -7.38
N ARG A 136 -6.60 4.95 -6.57
CA ARG A 136 -5.35 4.38 -7.07
C ARG A 136 -5.58 3.24 -8.09
N PHE A 137 -6.58 2.40 -7.88
CA PHE A 137 -6.94 1.36 -8.85
C PHE A 137 -7.37 2.00 -10.18
N HIS A 138 -8.20 3.04 -10.13
CA HIS A 138 -8.60 3.78 -11.33
C HIS A 138 -7.39 4.40 -12.04
N ASN A 139 -6.54 5.13 -11.31
CA ASN A 139 -5.39 5.82 -11.89
C ASN A 139 -4.33 4.86 -12.47
N ILE A 140 -4.16 3.66 -11.90
CA ILE A 140 -3.09 2.74 -12.30
C ILE A 140 -3.57 1.67 -13.29
N CYS A 141 -4.76 1.11 -13.06
CA CYS A 141 -5.23 -0.08 -13.77
C CYS A 141 -6.27 0.24 -14.85
N ILE A 142 -6.93 1.40 -14.81
CA ILE A 142 -8.04 1.74 -15.71
C ILE A 142 -7.76 3.00 -16.53
N ASP A 143 -6.94 3.93 -16.03
CA ASP A 143 -6.61 5.19 -16.72
C ASP A 143 -5.95 4.91 -18.06
N ARG A 144 -6.56 5.43 -19.12
CA ARG A 144 -6.16 5.16 -20.50
C ARG A 144 -4.74 5.65 -20.79
N GLU A 145 -4.38 6.86 -20.35
CA GLU A 145 -3.08 7.45 -20.65
C GLU A 145 -1.96 6.67 -19.94
N VAL A 146 -2.23 6.20 -18.72
CA VAL A 146 -1.31 5.33 -17.98
C VAL A 146 -1.14 3.99 -18.67
N LEU A 147 -2.22 3.37 -19.15
CA LEU A 147 -2.14 2.11 -19.90
C LEU A 147 -1.46 2.27 -21.26
N GLU A 148 -1.70 3.36 -21.99
CA GLU A 148 -1.02 3.67 -23.25
C GLU A 148 0.49 3.80 -23.05
N LEU A 149 0.91 4.55 -22.02
CA LEU A 149 2.31 4.69 -21.67
C LEU A 149 2.93 3.33 -21.32
N ALA A 150 2.23 2.50 -20.56
CA ALA A 150 2.68 1.17 -20.18
C ALA A 150 2.87 0.25 -21.40
N ILE A 151 1.98 0.35 -22.39
CA ILE A 151 2.11 -0.37 -23.67
C ILE A 151 3.36 0.13 -24.41
N ARG A 152 3.51 1.46 -24.57
CA ARG A 152 4.67 2.05 -25.27
C ARG A 152 5.99 1.67 -24.63
N VAL A 153 6.14 1.79 -23.31
CA VAL A 153 7.36 1.44 -22.59
C VAL A 153 7.73 -0.03 -22.80
N ARG A 154 6.75 -0.94 -22.77
CA ARG A 154 7.00 -2.36 -23.02
C ARG A 154 7.40 -2.65 -24.46
N CYS A 155 6.76 -1.98 -25.42
CA CYS A 155 7.07 -2.13 -26.84
C CYS A 155 8.45 -1.57 -27.17
N ASP A 156 8.82 -0.43 -26.59
CA ASP A 156 10.15 0.18 -26.71
C ASP A 156 11.26 -0.76 -26.22
N ILE A 157 11.10 -1.36 -25.03
CA ILE A 157 12.05 -2.35 -24.47
C ILE A 157 12.20 -3.58 -25.38
N ARG A 158 11.13 -3.98 -26.07
CA ARG A 158 11.10 -5.17 -26.94
C ARG A 158 11.43 -4.87 -28.40
N ALA A 159 11.56 -3.60 -28.76
CA ALA A 159 11.59 -3.12 -30.14
C ALA A 159 10.39 -3.60 -30.99
N ASP A 160 9.21 -3.68 -30.38
CA ASP A 160 7.94 -4.02 -31.02
C ASP A 160 7.15 -2.75 -31.40
N GLU A 161 6.30 -2.83 -32.42
CA GLU A 161 5.33 -1.77 -32.72
C GLU A 161 4.19 -1.79 -31.67
N PRO A 162 3.76 -0.64 -31.13
CA PRO A 162 2.68 -0.60 -30.16
C PRO A 162 1.31 -0.92 -30.78
N ASP A 163 0.62 -1.91 -30.21
CA ASP A 163 -0.78 -2.21 -30.49
C ASP A 163 -1.70 -1.58 -29.44
N TYR A 164 -2.65 -0.77 -29.89
CA TYR A 164 -3.67 -0.10 -29.06
C TYR A 164 -5.05 -0.75 -29.17
N SER A 165 -5.10 -2.04 -29.52
CA SER A 165 -6.33 -2.82 -29.42
C SER A 165 -6.84 -2.93 -27.98
N MET A 166 -8.14 -3.13 -27.80
CA MET A 166 -8.74 -3.37 -26.48
C MET A 166 -8.11 -4.58 -25.76
N THR A 167 -7.64 -5.57 -26.50
CA THR A 167 -6.90 -6.72 -25.95
C THR A 167 -5.59 -6.25 -25.31
N SER A 168 -4.84 -5.39 -25.98
CA SER A 168 -3.57 -4.85 -25.47
C SER A 168 -3.77 -3.99 -24.22
N TYR A 169 -4.82 -3.16 -24.19
CA TYR A 169 -5.21 -2.43 -22.98
C TYR A 169 -5.56 -3.36 -21.81
N ARG A 170 -6.36 -4.41 -22.05
CA ARG A 170 -6.72 -5.37 -21.01
C ARG A 170 -5.50 -6.09 -20.45
N ILE A 171 -4.58 -6.51 -21.31
CA ILE A 171 -3.31 -7.15 -20.89
C ILE A 171 -2.45 -6.15 -20.10
N ALA A 172 -2.39 -4.89 -20.51
CA ALA A 172 -1.67 -3.85 -19.79
C ALA A 172 -2.26 -3.61 -18.39
N ALA A 173 -3.59 -3.50 -18.29
CA ALA A 173 -4.30 -3.33 -17.02
C ALA A 173 -4.01 -4.46 -16.02
N TYR A 174 -4.07 -5.72 -16.48
CA TYR A 174 -3.75 -6.87 -15.63
C TYR A 174 -2.32 -6.84 -15.12
N ARG A 175 -1.36 -6.47 -15.98
CA ARG A 175 0.04 -6.34 -15.57
C ARG A 175 0.24 -5.20 -14.59
N GLN A 176 -0.39 -4.05 -14.82
CA GLN A 176 -0.32 -2.92 -13.90
C GLN A 176 -0.89 -3.26 -12.53
N TYR A 177 -2.00 -3.99 -12.48
CA TYR A 177 -2.55 -4.48 -11.22
C TYR A 177 -1.59 -5.41 -10.49
N VAL A 178 -0.95 -6.36 -11.19
CA VAL A 178 0.03 -7.27 -10.59
C VAL A 178 1.24 -6.51 -10.04
N LEU A 179 1.82 -5.59 -10.81
CA LEU A 179 2.96 -4.77 -10.39
C LEU A 179 2.60 -3.91 -9.18
N TRP A 180 1.44 -3.25 -9.21
CA TRP A 180 0.98 -2.43 -8.10
C TRP A 180 0.72 -3.25 -6.83
N LYS A 181 0.16 -4.46 -6.96
CA LYS A 181 -0.25 -5.29 -5.83
C LYS A 181 0.89 -6.08 -5.21
N TYR A 182 1.85 -6.54 -6.02
CA TYR A 182 2.84 -7.54 -5.61
C TYR A 182 4.31 -7.10 -5.76
N GLY A 183 4.58 -6.00 -6.46
CA GLY A 183 5.96 -5.53 -6.74
C GLY A 183 6.54 -6.20 -7.97
#